data_AF-A0A8T6WT58-F1
#
_entry.id   AF-A0A8T6WT58-F1
#
_cell.length_a   1.000
_cell.length_b   1.000
_cell.length_c   1.000
_cell.angle_alpha   90.00
_cell.angle_beta   90.00
_cell.angle_gamma   90.00
#
_symmetry.space_group_name_H-M   'P 1'
#
loop_
_entity.id
_entity.type
_entity.pdbx_description
1 polymer ?
#
loop_
_entity_poly.entity_id
_entity_poly.type
_entity_poly.pdbx_seq_one_letter_code
_entity_poly.pdbx_strand_id
1 'polypeptide(L)'
;MQNLIKLVKRHKVALGCIGVILLFSPLFAWAAEEVGYSEPLENVADRLEARETPINRGFLPDYVCPGVPFWLGTLISGVLGVGITFGFALLLAKLLQKEKHNASNSG
;
A
#
# COMPACT_ATOMS: atom_id res chain seq x y z
N MET A 1 -14.30 13.89 14.26
CA MET A 1 -13.96 12.57 14.84
C MET A 1 -15.12 11.56 14.86
N GLN A 2 -16.35 11.94 15.20
CA GLN A 2 -17.43 10.97 15.45
C GLN A 2 -17.77 10.05 14.26
N ASN A 3 -17.75 10.57 13.02
CA ASN A 3 -17.98 9.77 11.81
C ASN A 3 -16.92 8.69 11.60
N LEU A 4 -15.66 8.96 11.99
CA LEU A 4 -14.56 8.00 11.86
C LEU A 4 -14.72 6.85 12.86
N ILE A 5 -15.08 7.16 14.12
CA ILE A 5 -15.32 6.14 15.15
C ILE A 5 -16.51 5.25 14.76
N LYS A 6 -17.56 5.84 14.16
CA LYS A 6 -18.71 5.11 13.64
C LYS A 6 -18.33 4.19 12.48
N LEU A 7 -17.47 4.65 11.56
CA LEU A 7 -16.93 3.85 10.46
C LEU A 7 -16.12 2.66 10.99
N VAL A 8 -15.19 2.91 11.91
CA VAL A 8 -14.35 1.86 12.52
C VAL A 8 -15.20 0.81 13.22
N LYS A 9 -16.20 1.23 14.03
CA LYS A 9 -17.12 0.28 14.67
C LYS A 9 -17.93 -0.53 13.66
N ARG A 10 -18.41 0.11 12.59
CA ARG A 10 -19.21 -0.52 11.54
C ARG A 10 -18.40 -1.54 10.73
N HIS A 11 -17.14 -1.26 10.45
CA HIS A 11 -16.28 -2.07 9.57
C HIS A 11 -15.11 -2.72 10.31
N LYS A 12 -15.26 -2.97 11.62
CA LYS A 12 -14.22 -3.56 12.48
C LYS A 12 -13.66 -4.87 11.95
N VAL A 13 -14.50 -5.69 11.29
CA VAL A 13 -14.07 -6.97 10.70
C VAL A 13 -13.14 -6.72 9.52
N ALA A 14 -13.52 -5.86 8.58
CA ALA A 14 -12.69 -5.54 7.42
C ALA A 14 -11.35 -4.92 7.84
N LEU A 15 -11.37 -3.98 8.79
CA LEU A 15 -10.14 -3.38 9.34
C LEU A 15 -9.28 -4.43 10.07
N GLY A 16 -9.90 -5.36 10.79
CA GLY A 16 -9.22 -6.50 11.39
C GLY A 16 -8.55 -7.39 10.35
N CYS A 17 -9.26 -7.74 9.27
CA CYS A 17 -8.71 -8.52 8.15
C CYS A 17 -7.53 -7.82 7.49
N ILE A 18 -7.62 -6.51 7.24
CA ILE A 18 -6.50 -5.71 6.70
C ILE A 18 -5.30 -5.78 7.65
N GLY A 19 -5.52 -5.61 8.96
CA GLY A 19 -4.46 -5.71 9.96
C GLY A 19 -3.81 -7.09 9.99
N VAL A 20 -4.60 -8.16 9.90
CA VAL A 20 -4.09 -9.54 9.82
C VAL A 20 -3.26 -9.72 8.54
N ILE A 21 -3.76 -9.33 7.38
CA ILE A 21 -3.02 -9.45 6.11
C ILE A 21 -1.70 -8.70 6.18
N LEU A 22 -1.69 -7.48 6.74
CA LEU A 22 -0.46 -6.71 6.93
C LEU A 22 0.53 -7.41 7.85
N LEU A 23 0.07 -8.01 8.95
CA LEU A 23 0.96 -8.73 9.88
C LEU A 23 1.53 -10.01 9.27
N PHE A 24 0.79 -10.65 8.36
CA PHE A 24 1.25 -11.85 7.65
C PHE A 24 2.12 -11.52 6.43
N SER A 25 2.09 -10.29 5.90
CA SER A 25 2.88 -9.92 4.70
C SER A 25 4.38 -10.18 4.82
N PRO A 26 5.06 -9.97 5.97
CA PRO A 26 6.49 -10.21 6.09
C PRO A 26 6.83 -11.69 6.05
N LEU A 27 5.92 -12.55 6.53
CA LEU A 27 6.09 -14.00 6.46
C LEU A 27 6.12 -14.48 5.02
N PHE A 28 5.25 -13.92 4.16
CA PHE A 28 5.24 -14.24 2.74
C PHE A 28 6.48 -13.72 2.01
N ALA A 29 6.93 -12.51 2.36
CA ALA A 29 8.15 -11.94 1.80
C ALA A 29 9.39 -12.76 2.17
N TRP A 30 9.51 -13.15 3.44
CA TRP A 30 10.57 -14.03 3.90
C TRP A 30 10.53 -15.40 3.22
N ALA A 31 9.34 -16.01 3.09
CA ALA A 31 9.19 -17.28 2.41
C ALA A 31 9.58 -17.21 0.93
N ALA A 32 9.32 -16.08 0.26
CA ALA A 32 9.73 -15.84 -1.12
C ALA A 32 11.26 -15.78 -1.26
N GLU A 33 11.96 -15.13 -0.31
CA GLU A 33 13.43 -15.14 -0.26
C GLU A 33 13.97 -16.55 -0.05
N GLU A 34 13.39 -17.32 0.88
CA GLU A 34 13.86 -18.68 1.21
C GLU A 34 13.74 -19.66 0.03
N VAL A 35 12.70 -19.52 -0.79
CA VAL A 35 12.53 -20.36 -1.99
C VAL A 35 13.27 -19.81 -3.22
N GLY A 36 14.00 -18.70 -3.08
CA GLY A 36 14.70 -18.05 -4.18
C GLY A 36 13.77 -17.58 -5.29
N TYR A 37 12.59 -17.07 -4.94
CA TYR A 37 11.66 -16.52 -5.92
C TYR A 37 12.29 -15.30 -6.61
N SER A 38 12.42 -15.37 -7.92
CA SER A 38 12.76 -14.23 -8.79
C SER A 38 11.58 -13.91 -9.68
N GLU A 39 11.37 -12.63 -9.98
CA GLU A 39 10.21 -12.25 -10.78
C GLU A 39 10.33 -12.81 -12.22
N PRO A 40 9.21 -13.15 -12.89
CA PRO A 40 9.26 -13.65 -14.27
C PRO A 40 9.98 -12.68 -15.22
N LEU A 41 9.86 -11.37 -14.96
CA LEU A 41 10.52 -10.34 -15.77
C LEU A 41 12.03 -10.30 -15.54
N GLU A 42 12.50 -10.43 -14.29
CA GLU A 42 13.94 -10.53 -13.97
C GLU A 42 14.56 -11.74 -14.68
N ASN A 43 13.91 -12.90 -14.61
CA ASN A 43 14.36 -14.12 -15.28
C ASN A 43 14.48 -13.95 -16.82
N VAL A 44 13.56 -13.18 -17.42
CA VAL A 44 13.61 -12.89 -18.86
C VAL A 44 14.71 -11.88 -19.18
N ALA A 45 14.89 -10.85 -18.34
CA ALA A 45 15.95 -9.87 -18.50
C ALA A 45 17.33 -10.52 -18.43
N ASP A 46 17.55 -11.42 -17.47
CA ASP A 46 18.79 -12.20 -17.33
C ASP A 46 19.08 -13.05 -18.57
N ARG A 47 18.04 -13.73 -19.12
CA ARG A 47 18.17 -14.51 -20.36
C ARG A 47 18.47 -13.66 -21.59
N LEU A 48 18.09 -12.38 -21.56
CA LEU A 48 18.32 -11.43 -22.64
C LEU A 48 19.58 -10.57 -22.42
N GLU A 49 20.34 -10.84 -21.35
CA GLU A 49 21.47 -10.00 -20.89
C GLU A 49 21.10 -8.50 -20.78
N ALA A 50 19.82 -8.23 -20.51
CA ALA A 50 19.30 -6.88 -20.43
C ALA A 50 19.69 -6.27 -19.08
N ARG A 51 20.49 -5.20 -19.11
CA ARG A 51 20.82 -4.45 -17.91
C ARG A 51 19.72 -3.45 -17.57
N GLU A 52 19.27 -3.47 -16.32
CA GLU A 52 18.39 -2.44 -15.80
C GLU A 52 19.11 -1.10 -15.72
N THR A 53 18.47 -0.06 -16.23
CA THR A 53 18.90 1.32 -16.00
C THR A 53 17.87 1.97 -15.07
N PRO A 54 18.21 2.25 -13.79
CA PRO A 54 17.25 2.76 -12.85
C PRO A 54 16.80 4.16 -13.26
N ILE A 55 15.54 4.25 -13.71
CA ILE A 55 14.90 5.51 -14.12
C ILE A 55 14.50 6.32 -12.88
N ASN A 56 14.21 5.65 -11.76
CA ASN A 56 13.80 6.27 -10.51
C ASN A 56 14.96 6.35 -9.51
N ARG A 57 15.56 7.54 -9.36
CA ARG A 57 16.57 7.85 -8.32
C ARG A 57 15.97 8.52 -7.08
N GLY A 58 14.65 8.37 -6.87
CA GLY A 58 13.96 8.95 -5.74
C GLY A 58 14.41 8.36 -4.39
N PHE A 59 13.80 8.83 -3.31
CA PHE A 59 14.08 8.35 -1.95
C PHE A 59 13.77 6.86 -1.72
N LEU A 60 12.93 6.26 -2.57
CA LEU A 60 12.53 4.86 -2.55
C LEU A 60 12.67 4.27 -3.97
N PRO A 61 13.90 3.98 -4.43
CA PRO A 61 14.10 3.27 -5.70
C PRO A 61 13.38 1.92 -5.63
N ASP A 62 12.63 1.60 -6.67
CA ASP A 62 11.86 0.36 -6.81
C ASP A 62 10.92 0.06 -5.62
N TYR A 63 10.48 1.10 -4.91
CA TYR A 63 9.64 1.02 -3.71
C TYR A 63 10.27 0.22 -2.56
N VAL A 64 11.59 0.01 -2.61
CA VAL A 64 12.37 -0.61 -1.56
C VAL A 64 12.81 0.45 -0.56
N CYS A 65 12.73 0.12 0.72
CA CYS A 65 13.25 0.98 1.78
C CYS A 65 14.74 0.66 1.99
N PRO A 66 15.66 1.58 1.65
CA PRO A 66 17.09 1.31 1.77
C PRO A 66 17.48 1.11 3.24
N GLY A 67 18.35 0.13 3.50
CA GLY A 67 18.87 -0.15 4.85
C GLY A 67 17.94 -0.98 5.75
N VAL A 68 16.84 -1.53 5.23
CA VAL A 68 16.01 -2.51 5.95
C VAL A 68 15.92 -3.85 5.21
N PRO A 69 15.73 -4.98 5.93
CA PRO A 69 15.48 -6.28 5.30
C PRO A 69 14.22 -6.25 4.43
N PHE A 70 14.19 -7.05 3.37
CA PHE A 70 13.08 -7.09 2.40
C PHE A 70 11.72 -7.33 3.07
N TRP A 71 11.62 -8.33 3.95
CA TRP A 71 10.40 -8.64 4.69
C TRP A 71 9.88 -7.46 5.54
N LEU A 72 10.79 -6.69 6.13
CA LEU A 72 10.43 -5.50 6.91
C LEU A 72 10.01 -4.34 5.99
N GLY A 73 10.69 -4.20 4.86
CA GLY A 73 10.30 -3.29 3.78
C GLY A 73 8.88 -3.57 3.28
N THR A 74 8.50 -4.84 3.10
CA THR A 74 7.15 -5.26 2.71
C THR A 74 6.11 -4.83 3.73
N LEU A 75 6.39 -4.93 5.03
CA LEU A 75 5.48 -4.46 6.08
C LEU A 75 5.26 -2.95 5.98
N ILE A 76 6.35 -2.20 5.90
CA ILE A 76 6.35 -0.73 5.86
C ILE A 76 5.56 -0.26 4.62
N SER A 77 5.88 -0.81 3.44
CA SER A 77 5.19 -0.49 2.19
C SER A 77 3.71 -0.87 2.25
N GLY A 78 3.36 -2.00 2.87
CA GLY A 78 1.96 -2.40 3.09
C GLY A 78 1.19 -1.39 3.95
N VAL A 79 1.76 -0.98 5.09
CA VAL A 79 1.16 0.02 5.99
C VAL A 79 1.00 1.37 5.30
N LEU A 80 2.04 1.82 4.57
CA LEU A 80 2.01 3.07 3.82
C LEU A 80 0.95 3.03 2.71
N GLY A 81 0.90 1.95 1.92
CA GLY A 81 -0.09 1.78 0.87
C GLY A 81 -1.52 1.84 1.41
N VAL A 82 -1.82 1.08 2.46
CA VAL A 82 -3.13 1.11 3.14
C VAL A 82 -3.44 2.52 3.65
N GLY A 83 -2.50 3.16 4.33
CA GLY A 83 -2.67 4.51 4.87
C GLY A 83 -2.96 5.56 3.79
N ILE A 84 -2.20 5.54 2.69
CA ILE A 84 -2.36 6.48 1.57
C ILE A 84 -3.70 6.24 0.87
N THR A 85 -4.03 5.00 0.52
CA THR A 85 -5.30 4.67 -0.14
C THR A 85 -6.51 5.06 0.71
N PHE A 86 -6.48 4.72 2.00
CA PHE A 86 -7.59 5.03 2.90
C PHE A 86 -7.70 6.54 3.15
N GLY A 87 -6.58 7.21 3.34
CA GLY A 87 -6.51 8.67 3.47
C GLY A 87 -7.09 9.38 2.25
N PHE A 88 -6.70 8.94 1.05
CA PHE A 88 -7.19 9.50 -0.21
C PHE A 88 -8.69 9.27 -0.40
N ALA A 89 -9.18 8.06 -0.12
CA ALA A 89 -10.62 7.76 -0.18
C ALA A 89 -11.43 8.62 0.80
N LEU A 90 -10.93 8.82 2.02
CA LEU A 90 -11.57 9.69 3.01
C LEU A 90 -11.57 11.16 2.59
N LEU A 91 -10.48 11.63 1.98
CA LEU A 91 -10.39 12.98 1.44
C LEU A 91 -11.41 13.19 0.32
N LEU A 92 -11.48 12.27 -0.64
CA LEU A 92 -12.42 12.34 -1.75
C LEU A 92 -13.88 12.31 -1.25
N ALA A 93 -14.20 11.43 -0.30
CA ALA A 93 -15.52 11.37 0.31
C ALA A 93 -15.92 12.69 0.99
N LYS A 94 -14.98 13.38 1.65
CA LYS A 94 -15.23 14.70 2.26
C LYS A 94 -15.48 15.78 1.21
N LEU A 95 -14.68 15.80 0.14
CA LEU A 95 -14.84 16.78 -0.94
C LEU A 95 -16.21 16.63 -1.61
N LEU A 96 -16.63 15.41 -1.92
CA LEU A 96 -17.93 15.12 -2.53
C LEU A 96 -19.12 15.49 -1.61
N GLN A 97 -18.99 15.29 -0.29
CA GLN A 97 -20.02 15.71 0.66
C GLN A 97 -20.16 17.23 0.73
N LYS A 98 -19.05 17.96 0.63
CA LYS A 98 -19.04 19.43 0.62
C LYS A 98 -19.78 19.98 -0.60
N GLU A 99 -19.52 19.44 -1.79
CA GLU A 99 -20.20 19.81 -3.03
C GLU A 99 -21.72 19.60 -2.93
N LYS A 100 -22.15 18.43 -2.44
CA LYS A 100 -23.57 18.11 -2.28
C LYS A 100 -24.29 19.05 -1.31
N HIS A 101 -23.62 19.47 -0.23
CA HIS A 101 -24.18 20.41 0.74
C HIS A 101 -24.31 21.82 0.14
N ASN A 102 -23.33 22.27 -0.65
CA ASN A 102 -23.36 23.59 -1.28
C ASN A 102 -24.48 23.70 -2.32
N ALA A 103 -24.68 22.67 -3.15
CA ALA A 103 -25.75 22.65 -4.15
C ALA A 103 -27.17 22.63 -3.55
N SER A 104 -27.33 22.08 -2.35
CA SER A 104 -28.63 22.03 -1.65
C SER A 104 -29.01 23.34 -0.96
N ASN A 105 -28.06 24.25 -0.73
CA ASN A 105 -28.28 25.49 0.02
C ASN A 105 -28.48 26.71 -0.91
N SER A 106 -28.48 26.48 -2.22
CA SER A 106 -28.59 27.48 -3.29
C SER A 106 -29.92 27.42 -4.07
N GLY A 107 -30.89 26.63 -3.59
CA GLY A 107 -32.26 26.53 -4.12
C GLY A 107 -33.27 26.79 -3.02
#